data_AF-A0A7C2N042-F1
#
_entry.id   AF-A0A7C2N042-F1
#
_cell.length_a   1.000
_cell.length_b   1.000
_cell.length_c   1.000
_cell.angle_alpha   90.00
_cell.angle_beta   90.00
_cell.angle_gamma   90.00
#
_symmetry.space_group_name_H-M   'P 1'
#
loop_
_entity.id
_entity.type
_entity.pdbx_description
1 polymer ?
#
loop_
_entity_poly.entity_id
_entity_poly.type
_entity_poly.pdbx_seq_one_letter_code
_entity_poly.pdbx_strand_id
1 'polypeptide(L)'
;PDYIVVEEIRATKRNGLLTLQATVYNTDYADRSMRYRFRWLDAQGFDIGGEEAWKPLLIHGKQSTRIQTVAPMPQATDFTLQIHANENNAYPVESNSF
;
A
#
# COMPACT_ATOMS: atom_id res chain seq x y z
N PRO A 1 -1.14 -5.77 -18.71
CA PRO A 1 -1.34 -6.72 -17.59
C PRO A 1 -1.08 -6.04 -16.25
N ASP A 2 -1.83 -6.35 -15.20
CA ASP A 2 -1.52 -5.83 -13.86
C ASP A 2 -0.31 -6.57 -13.29
N TYR A 3 0.82 -5.85 -13.16
CA TYR A 3 2.08 -6.43 -12.71
C TYR A 3 2.27 -6.40 -11.20
N ILE A 4 1.47 -5.59 -10.50
CA ILE A 4 1.52 -5.49 -9.04
C ILE A 4 0.46 -6.38 -8.44
N VAL A 5 0.88 -7.32 -7.60
CA VAL A 5 0.00 -8.22 -6.86
C VAL A 5 0.17 -8.03 -5.37
N VAL A 6 -0.88 -8.26 -4.61
CA VAL A 6 -0.79 -8.36 -3.14
C VAL A 6 -0.50 -9.81 -2.80
N GLU A 7 0.67 -10.08 -2.23
CA GLU A 7 1.06 -11.44 -1.82
C GLU A 7 0.43 -11.81 -0.49
N GLU A 8 0.39 -10.86 0.44
CA GLU A 8 0.00 -11.11 1.81
C GLU A 8 -0.57 -9.87 2.47
N ILE A 9 -1.58 -10.06 3.30
CA ILE A 9 -2.06 -9.06 4.26
C ILE A 9 -2.17 -9.70 5.64
N ARG A 10 -1.63 -9.02 6.67
CA ARG A 10 -1.76 -9.39 8.08
C ARG A 10 -2.22 -8.18 8.89
N ALA A 11 -3.23 -8.38 9.72
CA ALA A 11 -3.69 -7.38 10.67
C ALA A 11 -3.67 -7.93 12.10
N THR A 12 -3.33 -7.10 13.07
CA THR A 12 -3.32 -7.47 14.49
C THR A 12 -3.66 -6.26 15.34
N LYS A 13 -4.36 -6.47 16.47
CA LYS A 13 -4.67 -5.38 17.41
C LYS A 13 -3.57 -5.32 18.47
N ARG A 14 -2.91 -4.17 18.60
CA ARG A 14 -1.85 -3.91 19.60
C ARG A 14 -2.20 -2.63 20.34
N ASN A 15 -2.24 -2.68 21.67
CA ASN A 15 -2.60 -1.54 22.53
C ASN A 15 -3.93 -0.87 22.12
N GLY A 16 -4.90 -1.66 21.68
CA GLY A 16 -6.20 -1.16 21.24
C GLY A 16 -6.23 -0.59 19.82
N LEU A 17 -5.11 -0.51 19.10
CA LEU A 17 -5.04 -0.04 17.72
C LEU A 17 -4.83 -1.19 16.73
N LEU A 18 -5.51 -1.14 15.59
CA LEU A 18 -5.29 -2.10 14.50
C LEU A 18 -3.96 -1.75 13.80
N THR A 19 -3.03 -2.71 13.77
CA THR A 19 -1.77 -2.63 13.04
C THR A 19 -1.86 -3.53 11.82
N LEU A 20 -1.52 -2.98 10.66
CA LEU A 20 -1.64 -3.66 9.37
C LEU A 20 -0.28 -3.75 8.69
N GLN A 21 -0.02 -4.90 8.09
CA GLN A 21 1.09 -5.14 7.19
C GLN A 21 0.56 -5.75 5.89
N ALA A 22 0.91 -5.15 4.76
CA ALA A 22 0.68 -5.71 3.44
C ALA A 22 2.02 -5.93 2.73
N THR A 23 2.14 -7.05 2.01
CA THR A 23 3.27 -7.32 1.13
C THR A 23 2.75 -7.28 -0.31
N VAL A 24 3.34 -6.40 -1.12
CA VAL A 24 3.05 -6.27 -2.55
C VAL A 24 4.25 -6.73 -3.36
N TYR A 25 4.01 -7.35 -4.50
CA TYR A 25 5.06 -7.91 -5.36
C TYR A 25 4.92 -7.40 -6.78
N ASN A 26 6.05 -7.04 -7.37
CA ASN A 26 6.15 -6.75 -8.79
C ASN A 26 6.50 -8.01 -9.56
N THR A 27 5.52 -8.53 -10.29
CA THR A 27 5.66 -9.71 -11.16
C THR A 27 6.45 -9.44 -12.43
N ASP A 28 6.74 -8.18 -12.76
CA ASP A 28 7.55 -7.78 -13.90
C ASP A 28 9.05 -7.73 -13.57
N TYR A 29 9.89 -7.74 -14.60
CA TYR A 29 11.33 -7.50 -14.47
C TYR A 29 11.69 -6.01 -14.48
N ALA A 30 10.82 -5.15 -15.02
CA ALA A 30 10.98 -3.70 -14.95
C ALA A 30 10.41 -3.12 -13.64
N ASP A 31 10.90 -1.95 -13.25
CA ASP A 31 10.36 -1.20 -12.12
C ASP A 31 8.92 -0.74 -12.41
N ARG A 32 8.08 -0.78 -11.39
CA ARG A 32 6.66 -0.39 -11.49
C ARG A 32 6.32 0.58 -10.36
N SER A 33 5.55 1.61 -10.71
CA SER A 33 5.00 2.55 -9.72
C SER A 33 3.55 2.22 -9.41
N MET A 34 3.19 2.34 -8.14
CA MET A 34 1.80 2.36 -7.72
C MET A 34 1.54 3.51 -6.74
N ARG A 35 0.27 3.77 -6.49
CA ARG A 35 -0.19 4.60 -5.38
C ARG A 35 -1.12 3.78 -4.51
N TYR A 36 -1.07 3.99 -3.21
CA TYR A 36 -1.93 3.29 -2.27
C TYR A 36 -2.46 4.22 -1.18
N ARG A 37 -3.56 3.83 -0.55
CA ARG A 37 -4.04 4.42 0.71
C ARG A 37 -4.85 3.41 1.51
N PHE A 38 -4.99 3.65 2.80
CA PHE A 38 -5.82 2.85 3.68
C PHE A 38 -7.12 3.59 4.00
N ARG A 39 -8.20 2.84 4.14
CA ARG A 39 -9.46 3.34 4.65
C ARG A 39 -9.75 2.54 5.91
N TRP A 40 -10.01 3.22 7.01
CA TRP A 40 -10.24 2.58 8.30
C TRP A 40 -11.72 2.52 8.57
N LEU A 41 -12.19 1.32 8.93
CA LEU A 41 -13.61 1.04 9.10
C LEU A 41 -13.92 0.70 10.55
N ASP A 42 -15.05 1.19 11.05
CA ASP A 42 -15.60 0.77 12.33
C ASP A 42 -16.28 -0.61 12.24
N ALA A 43 -16.85 -1.07 13.37
CA ALA A 43 -17.50 -2.37 13.47
C ALA A 43 -18.80 -2.46 12.64
N GLN A 44 -19.30 -1.34 12.15
CA GLN A 44 -20.48 -1.25 11.30
C GLN A 44 -20.08 -1.08 9.82
N GLY A 45 -18.78 -1.02 9.50
CA GLY A 45 -18.26 -0.86 8.16
C GLY A 45 -18.23 0.59 7.66
N PHE A 46 -18.48 1.58 8.53
CA PHE A 46 -18.37 2.99 8.14
C PHE A 46 -16.94 3.45 8.16
N ASP A 47 -16.63 4.37 7.24
CA ASP A 47 -15.32 4.99 7.22
C ASP A 47 -15.14 5.98 8.37
N ILE A 48 -14.09 5.78 9.15
CA ILE A 48 -13.72 6.62 10.29
C ILE A 48 -12.29 7.17 10.16
N GLY A 49 -11.60 6.87 9.05
CA GLY A 49 -10.21 7.26 8.83
C GLY A 49 -10.04 8.69 8.32
N GLY A 50 -11.13 9.34 7.92
CA GLY A 50 -11.10 10.64 7.28
C GLY A 50 -10.56 10.56 5.84
N GLU A 51 -10.16 11.71 5.30
CA GLU A 51 -9.55 11.77 3.97
C GLU A 51 -8.05 11.45 4.05
N GLU A 52 -7.63 10.31 3.50
CA GLU A 52 -6.21 9.97 3.33
C GLU A 52 -5.77 10.20 1.88
N ALA A 53 -4.66 10.93 1.72
CA ALA A 53 -4.02 11.16 0.43
C ALA A 53 -3.37 9.86 -0.10
N TRP A 54 -3.35 9.71 -1.43
CA TRP A 54 -2.68 8.61 -2.10
C TRP A 54 -1.15 8.71 -1.94
N LYS A 55 -0.53 7.68 -1.39
CA LYS A 55 0.92 7.58 -1.18
C LYS A 55 1.57 6.87 -2.37
N PRO A 56 2.58 7.47 -3.04
CA PRO A 56 3.30 6.79 -4.11
C PRO A 56 4.22 5.70 -3.55
N LEU A 57 4.44 4.63 -4.33
CA LEU A 57 5.42 3.59 -4.07
C LEU A 57 6.04 3.10 -5.37
N LEU A 58 7.38 3.09 -5.44
CA LEU A 58 8.14 2.42 -6.47
C LEU A 58 8.46 1.00 -5.99
N ILE A 59 8.27 0.00 -6.86
CA ILE A 59 8.58 -1.40 -6.58
C ILE A 59 9.49 -1.90 -7.70
N HIS A 60 10.71 -2.28 -7.34
CA HIS A 60 11.68 -2.75 -8.33
C HIS A 60 11.26 -4.07 -8.96
N GLY A 61 11.82 -4.39 -10.13
CA GLY A 61 11.57 -5.66 -10.82
C GLY A 61 11.76 -6.87 -9.92
N LYS A 62 10.79 -7.79 -9.92
CA LYS A 62 10.79 -9.02 -9.11
C LYS A 62 10.96 -8.80 -7.60
N GLN A 63 10.64 -7.60 -7.10
CA GLN A 63 10.75 -7.28 -5.67
C GLN A 63 9.41 -7.40 -4.94
N SER A 64 9.45 -7.95 -3.73
CA SER A 64 8.39 -7.82 -2.72
C SER A 64 8.68 -6.62 -1.81
N THR A 65 7.72 -5.72 -1.67
CA THR A 65 7.80 -4.55 -0.80
C THR A 65 6.74 -4.63 0.29
N ARG A 66 7.15 -4.37 1.53
CA ARG A 66 6.27 -4.38 2.69
C ARG A 66 5.80 -2.98 3.03
N ILE A 67 4.50 -2.82 3.21
CA ILE A 67 3.83 -1.61 3.66
C ILE A 67 3.28 -1.87 5.05
N GLN A 68 3.52 -0.96 6.00
CA GLN A 68 3.00 -1.03 7.36
C GLN A 68 2.27 0.25 7.72
N THR A 69 1.19 0.11 8.48
CA THR A 69 0.43 1.25 9.01
C THR A 69 -0.27 0.88 10.32
N VAL A 70 -0.68 1.89 11.08
CA VAL A 70 -1.46 1.74 12.31
C VAL A 70 -2.72 2.59 12.16
N ALA A 71 -3.85 2.05 12.60
CA ALA A 71 -5.10 2.77 12.63
C ALA A 71 -4.96 4.07 13.44
N PRO A 72 -5.56 5.17 12.97
CA PRO A 72 -5.47 6.46 13.66
C PRO A 72 -6.23 6.46 14.99
N MET A 73 -7.17 5.53 15.18
CA MET A 73 -8.05 5.49 16.34
C MET A 73 -8.49 4.05 16.72
N PRO A 74 -8.74 3.75 18.01
CA PRO A 74 -9.07 2.40 18.48
C PRO A 74 -10.39 1.80 17.98
N GLN A 75 -11.28 2.66 17.49
CA GLN A 75 -12.58 2.31 16.92
C GLN A 75 -12.45 1.61 15.57
N ALA A 76 -11.28 1.70 14.91
CA ALA A 76 -11.01 0.96 13.70
C ALA A 76 -10.92 -0.53 14.03
N THR A 77 -11.85 -1.30 13.48
CA THR A 77 -11.91 -2.75 13.61
C THR A 77 -11.61 -3.44 12.28
N ASP A 78 -11.70 -2.72 11.17
CA ASP A 78 -11.43 -3.24 9.85
C ASP A 78 -10.78 -2.17 8.95
N PHE A 79 -10.37 -2.56 7.74
CA PHE A 79 -9.73 -1.67 6.79
C PHE A 79 -9.98 -2.07 5.34
N THR A 80 -9.83 -1.12 4.43
CA THR A 80 -9.62 -1.39 3.01
C THR A 80 -8.26 -0.85 2.58
N LEU A 81 -7.47 -1.66 1.87
CA LEU A 81 -6.30 -1.21 1.13
C LEU A 81 -6.72 -0.90 -0.30
N GLN A 82 -6.62 0.36 -0.70
CA GLN A 82 -6.87 0.78 -2.08
C GLN A 82 -5.54 0.94 -2.79
N ILE A 83 -5.43 0.35 -3.99
CA ILE A 83 -4.23 0.41 -4.83
C ILE A 83 -4.63 0.95 -6.20
N HIS A 84 -3.81 1.84 -6.74
CA HIS A 84 -3.87 2.30 -8.11
C HIS A 84 -2.47 2.16 -8.71
N ALA A 85 -2.28 1.13 -9.53
CA ALA A 85 -1.05 0.94 -10.29
C ALA A 85 -1.29 1.45 -11.72
N ASN A 86 -0.38 2.28 -12.22
CA ASN A 86 -0.36 2.64 -13.62
C ASN A 86 0.66 1.76 -14.35
N GLU A 87 0.42 1.52 -15.64
CA GLU A 87 1.45 0.99 -16.56
C GLU A 87 2.53 2.05 -16.79
N ASN A 88 3.31 2.40 -15.75
CA ASN A 88 4.42 3.31 -15.89
C ASN A 88 5.65 2.51 -16.33
N ASN A 89 6.04 2.66 -17.60
CA ASN A 89 7.40 2.37 -18.10
C ASN A 89 8.35 3.52 -17.71
N ALA A 90 8.39 3.90 -16.43
CA ALA A 90 9.32 4.92 -15.98
C ALA A 90 10.71 4.29 -15.86
N TYR A 91 11.51 4.36 -16.93
CA TYR A 91 12.95 4.17 -16.81
C TYR A 91 13.48 5.17 -15.77
N PRO A 92 14.29 4.76 -14.78
CA PRO A 92 14.95 5.71 -13.90
C PRO A 92 15.78 6.65 -14.78
N VAL A 93 15.55 7.95 -14.65
CA VAL A 93 16.44 8.94 -15.23
C VAL A 93 17.73 8.83 -14.42
N GLU A 94 18.73 8.14 -14.97
CA GLU A 94 20.08 8.18 -14.41
C GLU A 94 20.50 9.65 -14.36
N SER A 95 20.68 10.18 -13.15
CA SER A 95 21.31 11.48 -12.96
C SER A 95 22.75 11.37 -13.46
N ASN A 96 22.95 11.65 -14.73
CA ASN A 96 24.26 12.06 -15.22
C ASN A 96 24.53 13.43 -14.62
N SER A 97 25.31 13.43 -13.55
CA SER A 97 25.97 14.60 -12.97
C SER A 97 26.71 15.33 -14.10
N PHE A 98 26.37 16.61 -14.29
CA PHE A 98 27.23 17.57 -14.97
C PHE A 98 28.26 18.10 -13.98
#